data_AF-A0A2N1UMT5-F1
#
_entry.id   AF-A0A2N1UMT5-F1
#
_cell.length_a   1.000
_cell.length_b   1.000
_cell.length_c   1.000
_cell.angle_alpha   90.00
_cell.angle_beta   90.00
_cell.angle_gamma   90.00
#
_symmetry.space_group_name_H-M   'P 1'
#
loop_
_entity.id
_entity.type
_entity.pdbx_description
1 polymer ?
#
loop_
_entity_poly.entity_id
_entity_poly.type
_entity_poly.pdbx_seq_one_letter_code
_entity_poly.pdbx_strand_id
1 'polypeptide(L)'
;TIAQEYFPLTKEQAIEKGYQWKDPEQRNIQIDIRTEDLPDNIKDVSDDIVNKIIECANTKCTGFNPVNCNCTKAFKIIKPELEFYKKMNLPLPRLCPNCRHYDRIKQRNPLKLWHRKCQCNGTHSSNGVYKNTIEHFHGNQPCPNEFETTYAPDRPEIVYCEKCYLAEVT
;
A
#
# COMPACT_ATOMS: atom_id res chain seq x y z
N THR A 1 3.10 -3.90 15.76
CA THR A 1 1.95 -3.11 16.25
C THR A 1 1.45 -2.25 15.11
N ILE A 2 0.15 -1.94 15.07
CA ILE A 2 -0.44 -1.07 14.03
C ILE A 2 0.24 0.31 14.01
N ALA A 3 0.67 0.80 15.17
CA ALA A 3 1.40 2.06 15.30
C ALA A 3 2.64 2.15 14.39
N GLN A 4 3.48 1.11 14.33
CA GLN A 4 4.68 1.11 13.49
C GLN A 4 4.36 1.04 11.99
N GLU A 5 3.17 0.57 11.60
CA GLU A 5 2.76 0.53 10.20
C GLU A 5 2.39 1.93 9.67
N TYR A 6 1.71 2.74 10.49
CA TYR A 6 1.28 4.09 10.11
C TYR A 6 2.26 5.19 10.50
N PHE A 7 3.01 5.00 11.59
CA PHE A 7 3.95 5.95 12.15
C PHE A 7 5.29 5.25 12.42
N PRO A 8 6.00 4.82 11.37
CA PRO A 8 7.26 4.11 11.53
C PRO A 8 8.31 5.02 12.19
N LEU A 9 8.88 4.56 13.30
CA LEU A 9 10.05 5.17 13.91
C LEU A 9 11.31 4.38 13.53
N THR A 10 12.41 5.09 13.27
CA THR A 10 13.74 4.47 13.19
C THR A 10 14.25 4.10 14.58
N LYS A 11 15.27 3.25 14.63
CA LYS A 11 15.93 2.86 15.88
C LYS A 11 16.43 4.10 16.64
N GLU A 12 17.04 5.04 15.91
CA GLU A 12 17.60 6.27 16.45
C GLU A 12 16.48 7.15 17.04
N GLN A 13 15.39 7.33 16.29
CA GLN A 13 14.22 8.10 16.74
C GLN A 13 13.53 7.47 17.95
N ALA A 14 13.49 6.14 18.03
CA ALA A 14 12.88 5.44 19.16
C ALA A 14 13.71 5.64 20.44
N ILE A 15 15.03 5.55 20.34
CA ILE A 15 15.95 5.75 21.47
C ILE A 15 15.92 7.20 21.95
N GLU A 16 15.91 8.17 21.03
CA GLU A 16 15.78 9.60 21.36
C GLU A 16 14.51 9.90 22.16
N LYS A 17 13.41 9.22 21.84
CA LYS A 17 12.14 9.32 22.57
C LYS A 17 12.09 8.51 23.87
N GLY A 18 13.18 7.87 24.26
CA GLY A 18 13.28 7.07 25.49
C GLY A 18 12.63 5.69 25.41
N TYR A 19 12.31 5.19 24.22
CA TYR A 19 11.74 3.86 24.05
C TYR A 19 12.81 2.76 24.02
N GLN A 20 12.44 1.57 24.48
CA GLN A 20 13.28 0.37 24.34
C GLN A 20 13.19 -0.18 22.91
N TRP A 21 14.34 -0.50 22.32
CA TRP A 21 14.45 -1.09 20.99
C TRP A 21 14.96 -2.52 21.07
N LYS A 22 14.33 -3.43 20.31
CA LYS A 22 14.80 -4.81 20.14
C LYS A 22 15.24 -5.04 18.70
N ASP A 23 16.51 -5.37 18.51
CA ASP A 23 17.03 -5.72 17.19
C ASP A 23 16.48 -7.07 16.71
N PRO A 24 16.17 -7.20 15.40
CA PRO A 24 15.63 -8.43 14.84
C PRO A 24 16.70 -9.53 14.80
N GLU A 25 16.31 -10.74 15.21
CA GLU A 25 17.18 -11.92 15.16
C GLU A 25 17.42 -12.36 13.70
N GLN A 26 18.67 -12.75 13.39
CA GLN A 26 19.00 -13.31 12.08
C GLN A 26 18.41 -14.71 11.94
N ARG A 27 17.53 -14.89 10.95
CA ARG A 27 16.93 -16.19 10.63
C ARG A 27 17.74 -16.87 9.53
N ASN A 28 18.33 -18.02 9.84
CA ASN A 28 18.92 -18.93 8.86
C ASN A 28 17.82 -19.83 8.30
N ILE A 29 17.19 -19.42 7.21
CA ILE A 29 16.09 -20.17 6.57
C ILE A 29 16.65 -20.95 5.38
N GLN A 30 16.42 -22.26 5.36
CA GLN A 30 16.67 -23.10 4.19
C GLN A 30 15.45 -23.00 3.26
N ILE A 31 15.70 -22.68 1.98
CA ILE A 31 14.66 -22.49 0.96
C ILE A 31 14.58 -23.77 0.12
N ASP A 32 13.38 -24.32 -0.04
CA ASP A 32 13.14 -25.53 -0.84
C ASP A 32 12.73 -25.21 -2.28
N ILE A 33 11.99 -24.11 -2.47
CA ILE A 33 11.49 -23.66 -3.79
C ILE A 33 11.80 -22.18 -3.96
N ARG A 34 12.40 -21.84 -5.10
CA ARG A 34 12.57 -20.45 -5.53
C ARG A 34 11.29 -19.94 -6.17
N THR A 35 11.08 -18.63 -6.10
CA THR A 35 9.89 -18.02 -6.72
C THR A 35 9.79 -18.34 -8.22
N GLU A 36 10.93 -18.39 -8.92
CA GLU A 36 11.01 -18.63 -10.37
C GLU A 36 10.46 -20.01 -10.76
N ASP A 37 10.64 -21.01 -9.90
CA ASP A 37 10.21 -22.39 -10.15
C ASP A 37 8.72 -22.62 -9.86
N LEU A 38 8.00 -21.61 -9.35
CA LEU A 38 6.56 -21.71 -9.12
C LEU A 38 5.79 -21.64 -10.44
N PRO A 39 4.92 -22.63 -10.73
CA PRO A 39 4.02 -22.57 -11.87
C PRO A 39 3.09 -21.36 -11.81
N ASP A 40 2.80 -20.77 -12.97
CA ASP A 40 1.82 -19.69 -13.08
C ASP A 40 0.37 -20.18 -12.91
N ASN A 41 0.11 -21.45 -13.24
CA ASN A 41 -1.22 -22.03 -13.12
C ASN A 41 -1.33 -22.92 -11.90
N ILE A 42 -2.41 -22.74 -11.12
CA ILE A 42 -2.66 -23.51 -9.89
C ILE A 42 -2.89 -25.00 -10.15
N LYS A 43 -3.29 -25.37 -11.38
CA LYS A 43 -3.52 -26.77 -11.77
C LYS A 43 -2.23 -27.57 -11.87
N ASP A 44 -1.11 -26.91 -12.14
CA ASP A 44 0.20 -27.53 -12.31
C ASP A 44 0.94 -27.68 -10.95
N VAL A 45 0.32 -27.23 -9.86
CA VAL A 45 0.88 -27.26 -8.51
C VAL A 45 0.55 -28.58 -7.80
N SER A 46 1.60 -29.33 -7.42
CA SER A 46 1.47 -30.51 -6.55
C SER A 46 1.05 -30.13 -5.13
N ASP A 47 0.28 -31.02 -4.48
CA ASP A 47 -0.09 -30.90 -3.06
C ASP A 47 1.11 -30.94 -2.11
N ASP A 48 2.26 -31.45 -2.56
CA ASP A 48 3.50 -31.48 -1.79
C ASP A 48 4.04 -30.08 -1.44
N ILE A 49 3.54 -29.04 -2.12
CA ILE A 49 3.89 -27.64 -1.84
C ILE A 49 3.62 -27.27 -0.38
N VAL A 50 2.66 -27.92 0.28
CA VAL A 50 2.29 -27.65 1.68
C VAL A 50 3.44 -27.95 2.63
N ASN A 51 4.41 -28.80 2.27
CA ASN A 51 5.55 -29.13 3.13
C ASN A 51 6.81 -28.31 2.81
N LYS A 52 6.80 -27.53 1.73
CA LYS A 52 7.98 -26.84 1.22
C LYS A 52 8.04 -25.38 1.66
N ILE A 53 9.25 -24.87 1.82
CA ILE A 53 9.54 -23.47 2.12
C ILE A 53 9.80 -22.73 0.82
N ILE A 54 8.97 -21.72 0.55
CA ILE A 54 8.98 -20.92 -0.66
C ILE A 54 9.71 -19.60 -0.40
N GLU A 55 10.62 -19.23 -1.30
CA GLU A 55 11.28 -17.92 -1.30
C GLU A 55 10.29 -16.80 -1.62
N CYS A 56 10.41 -15.67 -0.92
CA CYS A 56 9.72 -14.45 -1.28
C CYS A 56 10.44 -13.75 -2.45
N ALA A 57 9.70 -13.44 -3.52
CA ALA A 57 10.23 -12.75 -4.69
C ALA A 57 10.86 -11.38 -4.39
N ASN A 58 10.52 -10.78 -3.24
CA ASN A 58 10.99 -9.45 -2.89
C ASN A 58 12.40 -9.51 -2.29
N THR A 59 13.39 -9.41 -3.17
CA THR A 59 14.82 -9.32 -2.82
C THR A 59 15.24 -7.94 -2.31
N LYS A 60 14.41 -6.91 -2.52
CA LYS A 60 14.72 -5.51 -2.16
C LYS A 60 14.36 -5.17 -0.71
N CYS A 61 13.47 -5.94 -0.08
CA CYS A 61 13.18 -5.78 1.34
C CYS A 61 14.18 -6.56 2.20
N THR A 62 15.39 -6.03 2.31
CA THR A 62 16.30 -6.38 3.41
C THR A 62 15.84 -5.63 4.67
N GLY A 63 16.02 -6.24 5.83
CA GLY A 63 15.57 -5.67 7.11
C GLY A 63 15.91 -4.18 7.27
N PHE A 64 14.95 -3.44 7.84
CA PHE A 64 15.02 -2.04 8.27
C PHE A 64 15.68 -1.04 7.28
N ASN A 65 14.99 -0.84 6.14
CA ASN A 65 15.07 0.28 5.17
C ASN A 65 15.97 0.06 3.93
N PRO A 66 15.53 0.40 2.68
CA PRO A 66 14.41 1.27 2.32
C PRO A 66 13.21 0.54 1.66
N VAL A 67 12.02 1.06 1.98
CA VAL A 67 10.67 0.68 1.49
C VAL A 67 9.95 -0.41 2.31
N ASN A 68 9.78 -0.14 3.62
CA ASN A 68 8.60 -0.47 4.42
C ASN A 68 7.96 -1.84 4.18
N CYS A 69 8.73 -2.92 4.23
CA CYS A 69 8.13 -4.23 4.32
C CYS A 69 8.93 -5.13 5.25
N ASN A 70 8.29 -5.58 6.33
CA ASN A 70 8.90 -6.52 7.28
C ASN A 70 8.94 -7.94 6.67
N CYS A 71 9.72 -8.10 5.60
CA CYS A 71 9.77 -9.31 4.80
C CYS A 71 10.27 -10.49 5.63
N THR A 72 9.57 -11.62 5.56
CA THR A 72 10.00 -12.86 6.22
C THR A 72 11.05 -13.64 5.43
N LYS A 73 11.41 -13.18 4.23
CA LYS A 73 12.27 -13.81 3.20
C LYS A 73 11.76 -15.13 2.65
N ALA A 74 11.16 -15.97 3.48
CA ALA A 74 10.49 -17.19 3.06
C ALA A 74 9.13 -17.34 3.74
N PHE A 75 8.28 -18.19 3.17
CA PHE A 75 6.96 -18.51 3.71
C PHE A 75 6.55 -19.93 3.33
N LYS A 76 5.54 -20.45 4.03
CA LYS A 76 4.97 -21.78 3.82
C LYS A 76 3.47 -21.61 3.55
N ILE A 77 2.93 -22.46 2.67
CA ILE A 77 1.50 -22.52 2.38
C ILE A 77 0.89 -23.65 3.20
N ILE A 78 -0.22 -23.39 3.89
CA ILE A 78 -0.94 -24.44 4.61
C ILE A 78 -1.99 -25.11 3.72
N LYS A 79 -2.39 -26.33 4.07
CA LYS A 79 -3.38 -27.10 3.28
C LYS A 79 -4.69 -26.32 3.00
N PRO A 80 -5.31 -25.64 3.98
CA PRO A 80 -6.51 -24.84 3.71
C PRO A 80 -6.29 -23.69 2.71
N GLU A 81 -5.10 -23.09 2.70
CA GLU A 81 -4.76 -22.04 1.74
C GLU A 81 -4.64 -22.61 0.32
N LEU A 82 -3.98 -23.77 0.17
CA LEU A 82 -3.87 -24.43 -1.13
C LEU A 82 -5.24 -24.82 -1.69
N GLU A 83 -6.11 -25.39 -0.85
CA GLU A 83 -7.50 -25.72 -1.23
C GLU A 83 -8.27 -24.47 -1.66
N PHE A 84 -8.08 -23.34 -0.96
CA PHE A 84 -8.68 -22.06 -1.34
C PHE A 84 -8.18 -21.57 -2.71
N TYR A 85 -6.87 -21.57 -2.96
CA TYR A 85 -6.31 -21.16 -4.25
C TYR A 85 -6.80 -22.05 -5.40
N LYS A 86 -6.89 -23.38 -5.18
CA LYS A 86 -7.45 -24.32 -6.15
C LYS A 86 -8.92 -24.07 -6.44
N LYS A 87 -9.74 -23.91 -5.39
CA LYS A 87 -11.19 -23.66 -5.52
C LYS A 87 -11.48 -22.35 -6.26
N MET A 88 -10.69 -21.32 -6.03
CA MET A 88 -10.86 -20.01 -6.67
C MET A 88 -10.13 -19.89 -8.02
N ASN A 89 -9.43 -20.96 -8.46
CA ASN A 89 -8.59 -20.96 -9.66
C ASN A 89 -7.59 -19.78 -9.68
N LEU A 90 -6.93 -19.54 -8.55
CA LEU A 90 -5.98 -18.44 -8.34
C LEU A 90 -4.54 -18.98 -8.26
N PRO A 91 -3.56 -18.28 -8.86
CA PRO A 91 -2.15 -18.65 -8.74
C PRO A 91 -1.66 -18.53 -7.30
N LEU A 92 -0.61 -19.28 -6.97
CA LEU A 92 0.05 -19.15 -5.68
C LEU A 92 0.75 -17.79 -5.55
N PRO A 93 0.79 -17.22 -4.33
CA PRO A 93 1.46 -15.95 -4.12
C PRO A 93 2.97 -16.10 -4.30
N ARG A 94 3.59 -15.15 -5.01
CA ARG A 94 5.05 -15.02 -5.13
C ARG A 94 5.69 -14.21 -3.99
N LEU A 95 4.87 -13.46 -3.24
CA LEU A 95 5.29 -12.60 -2.14
C LEU A 95 4.85 -13.16 -0.80
N CYS A 96 5.68 -13.00 0.23
CA CYS A 96 5.33 -13.40 1.59
C CYS A 96 4.13 -12.60 2.14
N PRO A 97 3.42 -13.12 3.16
CA PRO A 97 2.24 -12.47 3.73
C PRO A 97 2.47 -11.00 4.14
N ASN A 98 3.64 -10.70 4.71
CA ASN A 98 3.99 -9.35 5.14
C ASN A 98 4.20 -8.40 3.94
N CYS A 99 4.92 -8.82 2.90
CA CYS A 99 5.08 -8.02 1.68
C CYS A 99 3.72 -7.66 1.09
N ARG A 100 2.84 -8.66 0.93
CA ARG A 100 1.48 -8.43 0.42
C ARG A 100 0.67 -7.50 1.31
N HIS A 101 0.83 -7.60 2.63
CA HIS A 101 0.16 -6.72 3.59
C HIS A 101 0.60 -5.27 3.43
N TYR A 102 1.91 -5.01 3.40
CA TYR A 102 2.43 -3.66 3.21
C TYR A 102 2.09 -3.08 1.83
N ASP A 103 2.07 -3.90 0.77
CA ASP A 103 1.66 -3.43 -0.55
C ASP A 103 0.17 -3.04 -0.59
N ARG A 104 -0.70 -3.75 0.15
CA ARG A 104 -2.10 -3.31 0.34
C ARG A 104 -2.20 -2.01 1.15
N ILE A 105 -1.35 -1.83 2.17
CA ILE A 105 -1.34 -0.59 2.97
C ILE A 105 -0.93 0.60 2.11
N LYS A 106 0.06 0.45 1.22
CA LYS A 106 0.50 1.54 0.32
C LYS A 106 -0.59 2.06 -0.61
N GLN A 107 -1.59 1.23 -0.93
CA GLN A 107 -2.75 1.65 -1.74
C GLN A 107 -3.78 2.45 -0.95
N ARG A 108 -3.69 2.46 0.39
CA ARG A 108 -4.57 3.24 1.25
C ARG A 108 -4.00 4.63 1.45
N ASN A 109 -4.90 5.60 1.62
CA ASN A 109 -4.47 6.90 2.10
C ASN A 109 -3.95 6.77 3.54
N PRO A 110 -2.91 7.53 3.90
CA PRO A 110 -2.33 7.48 5.23
C PRO A 110 -3.30 8.05 6.28
N LEU A 111 -3.09 7.67 7.55
CA LEU A 111 -3.81 8.21 8.70
C LEU A 111 -3.28 9.60 9.08
N LYS A 112 -3.29 10.51 8.12
CA LYS A 112 -2.92 11.92 8.29
C LYS A 112 -3.92 12.77 7.52
N LEU A 113 -4.43 13.81 8.17
CA LEU A 113 -5.23 14.83 7.53
C LEU A 113 -4.35 16.03 7.21
N TRP A 114 -4.59 16.60 6.05
CA TRP A 114 -4.00 17.84 5.60
C TRP A 114 -5.10 18.84 5.33
N HIS A 115 -4.88 20.04 5.85
CA HIS A 115 -5.66 21.20 5.50
C HIS A 115 -5.39 21.60 4.05
N ARG A 116 -6.44 21.69 3.22
CA ARG A 116 -6.35 22.07 1.82
C ARG A 116 -7.47 23.00 1.39
N LYS A 117 -7.17 23.79 0.36
CA LYS A 117 -8.16 24.55 -0.41
C LYS A 117 -8.66 23.74 -1.61
N CYS A 118 -9.93 23.91 -1.95
CA CYS A 118 -10.53 23.36 -3.17
C CYS A 118 -9.72 23.76 -4.39
N GLN A 119 -9.38 22.79 -5.24
CA GLN A 119 -8.60 23.03 -6.44
C GLN A 119 -9.45 23.44 -7.64
N CYS A 120 -10.71 23.82 -7.45
CA CYS A 120 -11.53 24.36 -8.53
C CYS A 120 -11.20 25.84 -8.77
N ASN A 121 -10.80 26.18 -9.99
CA ASN A 121 -10.45 27.54 -10.43
C ASN A 121 -11.45 28.09 -11.47
N GLY A 122 -12.73 27.70 -11.35
CA GLY A 122 -13.80 28.10 -12.25
C GLY A 122 -13.89 27.22 -13.49
N THR A 123 -13.20 27.58 -14.57
CA THR A 123 -13.25 26.79 -15.83
C THR A 123 -12.28 25.61 -15.85
N HIS A 124 -11.26 25.64 -14.99
CA HIS A 124 -10.23 24.61 -14.91
C HIS A 124 -9.90 24.28 -13.45
N SER A 125 -9.22 23.16 -13.23
CA SER A 125 -8.56 22.88 -11.96
C SER A 125 -7.37 23.84 -11.74
N SER A 126 -6.94 23.99 -10.49
CA SER A 126 -5.84 24.88 -10.10
C SER A 126 -4.50 24.51 -10.74
N ASN A 127 -4.32 23.24 -11.09
CA ASN A 127 -3.15 22.73 -11.82
C ASN A 127 -3.35 22.71 -13.35
N GLY A 128 -4.51 23.14 -13.86
CA GLY A 128 -4.83 23.20 -15.29
C GLY A 128 -5.05 21.86 -15.99
N VAL A 129 -5.03 20.74 -15.24
CA VAL A 129 -5.12 19.38 -15.82
C VAL A 129 -6.55 19.01 -16.21
N TYR A 130 -7.55 19.44 -15.44
CA TYR A 130 -8.96 19.14 -15.70
C TYR A 130 -9.70 20.42 -16.09
N LYS A 131 -10.51 20.35 -17.15
CA LYS A 131 -11.41 21.42 -17.57
C LYS A 131 -12.81 21.10 -17.02
N ASN A 132 -13.34 22.01 -16.22
CA ASN A 132 -14.67 21.86 -15.65
C ASN A 132 -15.73 21.91 -16.75
N THR A 133 -16.74 21.06 -16.59
CA THR A 133 -17.81 20.90 -17.58
C THR A 133 -18.98 21.81 -17.33
N ILE A 134 -19.18 22.23 -16.08
CA ILE A 134 -20.25 23.12 -15.66
C ILE A 134 -19.70 24.33 -14.89
N GLU A 135 -20.46 25.42 -14.90
CA GLU A 135 -20.17 26.56 -14.05
C GLU A 135 -20.54 26.24 -12.59
N HIS A 136 -19.59 26.44 -11.68
CA HIS A 136 -19.79 26.17 -10.25
C HIS A 136 -20.34 27.40 -9.53
N PHE A 137 -20.76 27.26 -8.27
CA PHE A 137 -21.36 28.35 -7.47
C PHE A 137 -20.50 29.62 -7.30
N HIS A 138 -19.21 29.54 -7.62
CA HIS A 138 -18.25 30.64 -7.55
C HIS A 138 -17.87 31.20 -8.94
N GLY A 139 -18.58 30.78 -10.00
CA GLY A 139 -18.34 31.20 -11.38
C GLY A 139 -16.89 30.99 -11.80
N ASN A 140 -16.29 32.02 -12.43
CA ASN A 140 -14.91 32.00 -12.91
C ASN A 140 -13.84 32.29 -11.83
N GLN A 141 -14.24 32.48 -10.57
CA GLN A 141 -13.30 32.76 -9.48
C GLN A 141 -12.80 31.46 -8.84
N PRO A 142 -11.63 31.47 -8.15
CA PRO A 142 -11.19 30.33 -7.36
C PRO A 142 -12.20 29.99 -6.25
N CYS A 143 -12.50 28.70 -6.08
CA CYS A 143 -13.38 28.26 -5.01
C CYS A 143 -12.83 28.66 -3.64
N PRO A 144 -13.61 29.34 -2.76
CA PRO A 144 -13.12 29.79 -1.46
C PRO A 144 -13.11 28.67 -0.40
N ASN A 145 -13.64 27.48 -0.71
CA ASN A 145 -13.83 26.41 0.27
C ASN A 145 -12.50 25.73 0.65
N GLU A 146 -12.33 25.47 1.95
CA GLU A 146 -11.21 24.74 2.53
C GLU A 146 -11.73 23.55 3.33
N PHE A 147 -10.92 22.48 3.44
CA PHE A 147 -11.30 21.23 4.10
C PHE A 147 -10.09 20.40 4.50
N GLU A 148 -10.32 19.44 5.39
CA GLU A 148 -9.35 18.41 5.75
C GLU A 148 -9.47 17.21 4.81
N THR A 149 -8.35 16.70 4.32
CA THR A 149 -8.34 15.53 3.44
C THR A 149 -7.14 14.63 3.69
N THR A 150 -7.22 13.38 3.27
CA THR A 150 -6.14 12.39 3.33
C THR A 150 -5.25 12.41 2.08
N TYR A 151 -5.43 13.39 1.20
CA TYR A 151 -4.60 13.60 0.01
C TYR A 151 -3.52 14.65 0.28
N ALA A 152 -2.27 14.20 0.35
CA ALA A 152 -1.13 15.06 0.65
C ALA A 152 -0.91 16.18 -0.42
N PRO A 153 -0.45 17.39 -0.05
CA PRO A 153 -0.21 18.52 -0.97
C PRO A 153 0.64 18.22 -2.20
N ASP A 154 1.62 17.33 -2.06
CA ASP A 154 2.60 16.89 -3.06
C ASP A 154 2.05 15.85 -4.05
N ARG A 155 0.85 15.33 -3.80
CA ARG A 155 0.19 14.37 -4.69
C ARG A 155 -0.37 15.04 -5.96
N PRO A 156 -0.28 14.38 -7.13
CA PRO A 156 -0.70 14.95 -8.41
C PRO A 156 -2.23 15.01 -8.60
N GLU A 157 -3.01 14.25 -7.83
CA GLU A 157 -4.47 14.20 -7.94
C GLU A 157 -5.13 15.56 -7.64
N ILE A 158 -6.21 15.86 -8.36
CA ILE A 158 -7.03 17.06 -8.15
C ILE A 158 -8.06 16.78 -7.05
N VAL A 159 -8.15 17.67 -6.06
CA VAL A 159 -9.06 17.55 -4.93
C VAL A 159 -10.06 18.70 -4.94
N TYR A 160 -11.30 18.40 -5.29
CA TYR A 160 -12.43 19.34 -5.21
C TYR A 160 -13.15 19.21 -3.88
N CYS A 161 -13.80 20.31 -3.45
CA CYS A 161 -14.76 20.21 -2.36
C CYS A 161 -16.00 19.45 -2.82
N GLU A 162 -16.78 18.95 -1.86
CA GLU A 162 -18.01 18.20 -2.13
C GLU A 162 -18.93 18.91 -3.13
N LYS A 163 -19.18 20.22 -2.97
CA LYS A 163 -20.07 20.98 -3.86
C LYS A 163 -19.55 21.06 -5.31
N CYS A 164 -18.25 21.30 -5.50
CA CYS A 164 -17.65 21.40 -6.83
C CYS A 164 -17.56 20.01 -7.49
N TYR A 165 -17.28 18.97 -6.72
CA TYR A 165 -17.24 17.59 -7.21
C TYR A 165 -18.64 17.13 -7.62
N LEU A 166 -19.65 17.30 -6.77
CA LEU A 166 -21.01 16.90 -7.05
C LEU A 166 -21.55 17.57 -8.31
N ALA A 167 -21.30 18.86 -8.51
CA ALA A 167 -21.70 19.57 -9.72
C ALA A 167 -21.14 18.95 -11.02
N GLU A 168 -19.96 18.32 -10.98
CA GLU A 168 -19.34 17.69 -12.16
C GLU A 168 -19.80 16.25 -12.41
N VAL A 169 -20.33 15.56 -11.40
CA VAL A 169 -20.72 14.14 -11.50
C VAL A 169 -22.22 13.89 -11.55
N THR A 170 -23.03 14.93 -11.34
CA THR A 170 -24.50 14.90 -11.48
C THR A 170 -24.92 15.46 -12.83
#